data_AF-W6MXK8-F1
#
_entry.id   AF-W6MXK8-F1
#
_cell.length_a   1.000
_cell.length_b   1.000
_cell.length_c   1.000
_cell.angle_alpha   90.00
_cell.angle_beta   90.00
_cell.angle_gamma   90.00
#
_symmetry.space_group_name_H-M   'P 1'
#
loop_
_entity.id
_entity.type
_entity.pdbx_description
1 polymer ?
#
loop_
_entity_poly.entity_id
_entity_poly.type
_entity_poly.pdbx_seq_one_letter_code
_entity_poly.pdbx_strand_id
1 'polypeptide(L)'
;MQLITEIQSHKSQKPEDWLNALIVPNIEWVWSEDDFSKTKPQYVEQLRFKQGAELVLETLQDLERVDDESKLEILLALSKFSNANVPWSSRALQALSARVLKNLELDNRTDLNDQLLKTIIQSKLRALSSLKSESRVSATGYRRQQIKDDLFKGVKPVLQNQFSSSLNELDRWKIENMSLLSTLYYVSLAENKELLVSNWGIILPLLLNYFDEIEGLVKAECCRILGNIMVCLDSGLKEEVNSKEYFKKKTRNHIMQTGVSEVFDECLRPCLLQLPKLTPPEKSYKILSVAYPTLFMLLKTSSSSYKEFCEKVTEIINLYCLVSLDSVKSHYRLMVFLIDELKNELIPSIGSYVLLSMSKLVRMLLDVVDDPFTLFTPNLLLDALDTLRLILEQAPQRAAHYRYDLLGGLIKLWRHLAKEEHNSHSDHISVGLHLVKVKLLELVAQIELLCEKAPEFGKDVENLVKLDPSLKILLQQ
;
A
#
# COMPACT_ATOMS: atom_id res chain seq x y z
N MET A 1 -19.65 30.68 2.72
CA MET A 1 -19.59 32.04 2.16
C MET A 1 -19.55 33.07 3.28
N GLN A 2 -20.62 33.31 4.05
CA GLN A 2 -20.59 34.26 5.20
C GLN A 2 -19.41 34.03 6.16
N LEU A 3 -19.21 32.80 6.65
CA LEU A 3 -18.08 32.47 7.54
C LEU A 3 -16.68 32.74 6.94
N ILE A 4 -16.46 32.50 5.63
CA ILE A 4 -15.13 32.70 5.01
C ILE A 4 -14.85 34.20 4.80
N THR A 5 -15.86 34.98 4.40
CA THR A 5 -15.76 36.45 4.36
C THR A 5 -15.71 37.08 5.76
N GLU A 6 -16.34 36.46 6.76
CA GLU A 6 -16.27 36.87 8.18
C GLU A 6 -14.90 36.54 8.79
N ILE A 7 -14.29 35.39 8.47
CA ILE A 7 -12.91 35.04 8.89
C ILE A 7 -11.87 35.98 8.25
N GLN A 8 -12.10 36.44 7.01
CA GLN A 8 -11.23 37.42 6.36
C GLN A 8 -11.42 38.86 6.88
N SER A 9 -12.61 39.20 7.41
CA SER A 9 -12.93 40.57 7.88
C SER A 9 -12.86 40.72 9.40
N HIS A 10 -12.88 39.62 10.15
CA HIS A 10 -12.73 39.59 11.59
C HIS A 10 -11.64 38.59 11.98
N LYS A 11 -10.62 39.13 12.68
CA LYS A 11 -9.90 38.41 13.73
C LYS A 11 -10.92 37.98 14.81
N SER A 12 -11.81 37.05 14.52
CA SER A 12 -12.74 36.50 15.50
C SER A 12 -11.91 35.81 16.57
N GLN A 13 -11.82 36.43 17.75
CA GLN A 13 -10.97 36.01 18.87
C GLN A 13 -11.39 34.69 19.54
N LYS A 14 -12.29 33.92 18.94
CA LYS A 14 -12.83 32.68 19.53
C LYS A 14 -12.41 31.46 18.70
N PRO A 15 -11.62 30.54 19.28
CA PRO A 15 -11.17 29.33 18.57
C PRO A 15 -12.33 28.40 18.16
N GLU A 16 -13.47 28.48 18.81
CA GLU A 16 -14.69 27.69 18.53
C GLU A 16 -15.22 27.90 17.09
N ASP A 17 -15.20 29.14 16.58
CA ASP A 17 -15.72 29.46 15.25
C ASP A 17 -14.81 28.89 14.15
N TRP A 18 -13.49 28.87 14.40
CA TRP A 18 -12.51 28.25 13.50
C TRP A 18 -12.60 26.72 13.53
N LEU A 19 -12.84 26.13 14.70
CA LEU A 19 -13.04 24.69 14.85
C LEU A 19 -14.28 24.21 14.09
N ASN A 20 -15.37 24.96 14.13
CA ASN A 20 -16.58 24.66 13.36
C ASN A 20 -16.33 24.67 11.85
N ALA A 21 -15.48 25.57 11.35
CA ALA A 21 -15.09 25.62 9.93
C ALA A 21 -14.21 24.43 9.49
N LEU A 22 -13.48 23.80 10.42
CA LEU A 22 -12.64 22.63 10.18
C LEU A 22 -13.40 21.29 10.28
N ILE A 23 -14.70 21.31 10.58
CA ILE A 23 -15.52 20.09 10.61
C ILE A 23 -15.65 19.55 9.18
N VAL A 24 -15.07 18.37 8.95
CA VAL A 24 -15.19 17.65 7.68
C VAL A 24 -16.67 17.35 7.39
N PRO A 25 -17.22 17.79 6.25
CA PRO A 25 -18.62 17.59 5.92
C PRO A 25 -18.96 16.13 5.64
N ASN A 26 -20.19 15.74 5.97
CA ASN A 26 -20.74 14.41 5.72
C ASN A 26 -21.23 14.30 4.27
N ILE A 27 -20.29 14.30 3.32
CA ILE A 27 -20.54 14.12 1.89
C ILE A 27 -19.92 12.82 1.40
N GLU A 28 -20.43 12.31 0.28
CA GLU A 28 -19.74 11.24 -0.46
C GLU A 28 -18.47 11.80 -1.11
N TRP A 29 -17.33 11.49 -0.50
CA TRP A 29 -16.04 11.99 -0.95
C TRP A 29 -15.55 11.29 -2.20
N VAL A 30 -14.96 12.05 -3.12
CA VAL A 30 -14.35 11.53 -4.34
C VAL A 30 -12.88 11.20 -4.04
N TRP A 31 -12.58 9.91 -4.00
CA TRP A 31 -11.23 9.39 -3.69
C TRP A 31 -10.27 9.40 -4.88
N SER A 32 -10.81 9.39 -6.11
CA SER A 32 -10.02 9.33 -7.33
C SER A 32 -10.28 10.49 -8.27
N GLU A 33 -9.19 11.13 -8.69
CA GLU A 33 -9.19 12.22 -9.66
C GLU A 33 -9.19 11.67 -11.09
N ASP A 34 -10.34 11.16 -11.52
CA ASP A 34 -10.57 10.80 -12.93
C ASP A 34 -11.29 11.96 -13.64
N ASP A 35 -11.18 12.07 -14.96
CA ASP A 35 -11.81 13.20 -15.69
C ASP A 35 -13.34 13.24 -15.53
N PHE A 36 -13.98 12.08 -15.37
CA PHE A 36 -15.40 11.95 -15.03
C PHE A 36 -15.72 12.29 -13.57
N SER A 37 -14.75 12.15 -12.68
CA SER A 37 -14.91 12.46 -11.26
C SER A 37 -14.84 13.96 -11.02
N LYS A 38 -14.09 14.71 -11.84
CA LYS A 38 -13.99 16.17 -11.78
C LYS A 38 -15.29 16.89 -12.16
N THR A 39 -16.14 16.27 -12.97
CA THR A 39 -17.43 16.84 -13.37
C THR A 39 -18.53 16.66 -12.31
N LYS A 40 -18.26 15.89 -11.24
CA LYS A 40 -19.24 15.66 -10.18
C LYS A 40 -19.39 16.89 -9.29
N PRO A 41 -20.62 17.26 -8.87
CA PRO A 41 -20.84 18.38 -7.97
C PRO A 41 -20.13 18.19 -6.62
N GLN A 42 -20.03 16.94 -6.14
CA GLN A 42 -19.30 16.62 -4.90
C GLN A 42 -17.82 17.02 -4.97
N TYR A 43 -17.18 16.90 -6.13
CA TYR A 43 -15.77 17.26 -6.29
C TYR A 43 -15.54 18.77 -6.17
N VAL A 44 -16.48 19.58 -6.68
CA VAL A 44 -16.43 21.05 -6.54
C VAL A 44 -16.60 21.45 -5.06
N GLU A 45 -17.52 20.81 -4.33
CA GLU A 45 -17.69 21.05 -2.90
C GLU A 45 -16.45 20.64 -2.08
N GLN A 46 -15.83 19.51 -2.42
CA GLN A 46 -14.57 19.07 -1.84
C GLN A 46 -13.43 20.08 -2.04
N LEU A 47 -13.27 20.63 -3.25
CA LEU A 47 -12.25 21.66 -3.51
C LEU A 47 -12.52 22.94 -2.72
N ARG A 48 -13.79 23.37 -2.64
CA ARG A 48 -14.18 24.54 -1.84
C ARG A 48 -13.87 24.34 -0.36
N PHE A 49 -14.16 23.15 0.17
CA PHE A 49 -13.82 22.81 1.55
C PHE A 49 -12.31 22.87 1.79
N LYS A 50 -11.49 22.29 0.91
CA LYS A 50 -10.02 22.35 1.04
C LYS A 50 -9.49 23.78 1.09
N GLN A 51 -9.93 24.63 0.18
CA GLN A 51 -9.52 26.04 0.14
C GLN A 51 -9.94 26.80 1.40
N GLY A 52 -11.15 26.54 1.90
CA GLY A 52 -11.62 27.12 3.16
C GLY A 52 -10.78 26.66 4.35
N ALA A 53 -10.47 25.36 4.43
CA ALA A 53 -9.63 24.81 5.47
C ALA A 53 -8.19 25.35 5.43
N GLU A 54 -7.62 25.56 4.23
CA GLU A 54 -6.27 26.13 4.07
C GLU A 54 -6.21 27.53 4.67
N LEU A 55 -7.17 28.39 4.35
CA LEU A 55 -7.26 29.75 4.92
C LEU A 55 -7.41 29.72 6.44
N VAL A 56 -8.23 28.82 6.99
CA VAL A 56 -8.41 28.70 8.44
C VAL A 56 -7.11 28.24 9.11
N LEU A 57 -6.42 27.24 8.55
CA LEU A 57 -5.16 26.76 9.12
C LEU A 57 -4.04 27.82 9.04
N GLU A 58 -4.00 28.62 7.98
CA GLU A 58 -3.08 29.76 7.89
C GLU A 58 -3.33 30.77 9.01
N THR A 59 -4.60 31.11 9.29
CA THR A 59 -4.94 32.00 10.41
C THR A 59 -4.65 31.39 11.78
N LEU A 60 -4.82 30.07 11.93
CA LEU A 60 -4.52 29.36 13.17
C LEU A 60 -3.02 29.29 13.46
N GLN A 61 -2.16 29.43 12.45
CA GLN A 61 -0.70 29.41 12.62
C GLN A 61 -0.20 30.57 13.49
N ASP A 62 -0.92 31.70 13.50
CA ASP A 62 -0.56 32.92 14.22
C ASP A 62 -1.01 32.91 15.70
N LEU A 63 -1.64 31.83 16.18
CA LEU A 63 -2.06 31.70 17.58
C LEU A 63 -0.91 31.21 18.46
N GLU A 64 -0.52 32.05 19.42
CA GLU A 64 0.55 31.73 20.38
C GLU A 64 0.06 31.01 21.64
N ARG A 65 -1.24 31.12 22.01
CA ARG A 65 -1.77 30.54 23.26
C ARG A 65 -3.21 30.07 23.10
N VAL A 66 -3.47 28.86 23.61
CA VAL A 66 -4.80 28.27 23.68
C VAL A 66 -5.02 27.62 25.05
N ASP A 67 -6.25 27.71 25.55
CA ASP A 67 -6.70 27.08 26.79
C ASP A 67 -6.60 25.54 26.73
N ASP A 68 -6.32 24.90 27.87
CA ASP A 68 -6.08 23.45 27.93
C ASP A 68 -7.29 22.60 27.51
N GLU A 69 -8.52 23.08 27.70
CA GLU A 69 -9.75 22.38 27.27
C GLU A 69 -9.89 22.39 25.74
N SER A 70 -9.60 23.52 25.08
CA SER A 70 -9.67 23.64 23.62
C SER A 70 -8.52 22.90 22.90
N LYS A 71 -7.43 22.58 23.59
CA LYS A 71 -6.30 21.82 23.00
C LYS A 71 -6.73 20.46 22.46
N LEU A 72 -7.63 19.75 23.16
CA LEU A 72 -8.11 18.44 22.72
C LEU A 72 -9.00 18.55 21.47
N GLU A 73 -9.86 19.57 21.42
CA GLU A 73 -10.74 19.82 20.27
C GLU A 73 -9.94 20.25 19.03
N ILE A 74 -8.93 21.10 19.22
CA ILE A 74 -7.98 21.49 18.18
C ILE A 74 -7.20 20.27 17.70
N LEU A 75 -6.69 19.43 18.62
CA LEU A 75 -6.00 18.21 18.24
C LEU A 75 -6.91 17.27 17.42
N LEU A 76 -8.16 17.09 17.83
CA LEU A 76 -9.15 16.31 17.09
C LEU A 76 -9.40 16.89 15.68
N ALA A 77 -9.55 18.21 15.55
CA ALA A 77 -9.76 18.86 14.26
C ALA A 77 -8.53 18.75 13.35
N LEU A 78 -7.33 19.05 13.86
CA LEU A 78 -6.07 19.00 13.13
C LEU A 78 -5.68 17.57 12.73
N SER A 79 -5.97 16.59 13.58
CA SER A 79 -5.69 15.17 13.30
C SER A 79 -6.30 14.69 11.99
N LYS A 80 -7.46 15.25 11.59
CA LYS A 80 -8.18 14.90 10.36
C LYS A 80 -7.43 15.30 9.08
N PHE A 81 -6.51 16.26 9.18
CA PHE A 81 -5.71 16.77 8.06
C PHE A 81 -4.29 16.17 8.03
N SER A 82 -3.97 15.25 8.94
CA SER A 82 -2.62 14.65 9.04
C SER A 82 -2.25 13.76 7.87
N ASN A 83 -3.23 13.19 7.16
CA ASN A 83 -3.01 12.38 5.97
C ASN A 83 -3.21 13.25 4.72
N ALA A 84 -2.28 13.25 3.77
CA ALA A 84 -2.41 13.98 2.51
C ALA A 84 -3.14 13.20 1.40
N ASN A 85 -3.30 11.88 1.55
CA ASN A 85 -3.86 11.01 0.52
C ASN A 85 -5.39 10.91 0.55
N VAL A 86 -6.03 11.56 1.53
CA VAL A 86 -7.48 11.54 1.72
C VAL A 86 -8.19 12.67 0.97
N PRO A 87 -9.47 12.50 0.60
CA PRO A 87 -10.21 13.48 -0.19
C PRO A 87 -10.36 14.86 0.44
N TRP A 88 -10.43 14.96 1.77
CA TRP A 88 -10.63 16.23 2.49
C TRP A 88 -9.32 16.94 2.84
N SER A 89 -8.16 16.37 2.51
CA SER A 89 -6.84 16.93 2.83
C SER A 89 -5.98 17.13 1.57
N SER A 90 -4.87 17.83 1.73
CA SER A 90 -3.87 18.12 0.69
C SER A 90 -2.47 18.10 1.32
N ARG A 91 -1.40 18.01 0.52
CA ARG A 91 -0.03 18.14 1.05
C ARG A 91 0.21 19.50 1.70
N ALA A 92 -0.44 20.56 1.20
CA ALA A 92 -0.37 21.90 1.79
C ALA A 92 -1.07 21.92 3.16
N LEU A 93 -2.29 21.38 3.25
CA LEU A 93 -3.04 21.25 4.50
C LEU A 93 -2.29 20.42 5.55
N GLN A 94 -1.68 19.30 5.15
CA GLN A 94 -0.87 18.48 6.04
C GLN A 94 0.33 19.26 6.59
N ALA A 95 1.02 20.03 5.73
CA ALA A 95 2.16 20.83 6.16
C ALA A 95 1.76 22.01 7.05
N LEU A 96 0.56 22.57 6.85
CA LEU A 96 0.00 23.60 7.72
C LEU A 96 -0.44 23.02 9.06
N SER A 97 -1.17 21.90 9.07
CA SER A 97 -1.63 21.25 10.30
C SER A 97 -0.46 20.82 11.18
N ALA A 98 0.60 20.24 10.60
CA ALA A 98 1.83 19.90 11.32
C ALA A 98 2.54 21.13 11.90
N ARG A 99 2.55 22.26 11.19
CA ARG A 99 3.11 23.53 11.71
C ARG A 99 2.31 24.04 12.90
N VAL A 100 0.97 24.02 12.82
CA VAL A 100 0.10 24.45 13.92
C VAL A 100 0.27 23.54 15.14
N LEU A 101 0.32 22.22 14.95
CA LEU A 101 0.56 21.25 16.04
C LEU A 101 1.89 21.50 16.75
N LYS A 102 2.95 21.78 15.98
CA LYS A 102 4.26 22.11 16.51
C LYS A 102 4.28 23.44 17.28
N ASN A 103 3.64 24.48 16.74
CA ASN A 103 3.56 25.80 17.38
C ASN A 103 2.82 25.74 18.73
N LEU A 104 1.79 24.89 18.83
CA LEU A 104 0.99 24.71 20.03
C LEU A 104 1.56 23.67 21.02
N GLU A 105 2.74 23.10 20.75
CA GLU A 105 3.37 22.02 21.53
C GLU A 105 2.46 20.81 21.77
N LEU A 106 1.55 20.53 20.81
CA LEU A 106 0.60 19.41 20.88
C LEU A 106 1.20 18.11 20.32
N ASP A 107 2.34 18.19 19.64
CA ASP A 107 3.08 17.04 19.16
C ASP A 107 3.59 16.20 20.35
N ASN A 108 3.38 14.88 20.28
CA ASN A 108 3.93 13.87 21.21
C ASN A 108 3.43 13.87 22.67
N ARG A 109 2.34 14.58 23.00
CA ARG A 109 1.70 14.43 24.32
C ARG A 109 0.89 13.12 24.40
N THR A 110 1.49 12.11 25.01
CA THR A 110 0.89 10.77 25.19
C THR A 110 -0.47 10.80 25.87
N ASP A 111 -0.63 11.69 26.85
CA ASP A 111 -1.87 11.83 27.62
C ASP A 111 -3.03 12.34 26.76
N LEU A 112 -2.77 13.32 25.89
CA LEU A 112 -3.77 13.89 24.98
C LEU A 112 -4.14 12.89 23.88
N ASN A 113 -3.17 12.13 23.36
CA ASN A 113 -3.43 11.07 22.38
C ASN A 113 -4.28 9.93 22.98
N ASP A 114 -4.04 9.56 24.25
CA ASP A 114 -4.85 8.57 24.95
C ASP A 114 -6.27 9.09 25.23
N GLN A 115 -6.41 10.36 25.63
CA GLN A 115 -7.73 11.00 25.75
C GLN A 115 -8.46 11.09 24.41
N LEU A 116 -7.76 11.40 23.31
CA LEU A 116 -8.32 11.44 21.97
C LEU A 116 -8.88 10.09 21.55
N LEU A 117 -8.12 9.01 21.78
CA LEU A 117 -8.60 7.64 21.51
C LEU A 117 -9.79 7.28 22.39
N LYS A 118 -9.76 7.60 23.69
CA LYS A 118 -10.89 7.38 24.61
C LYS A 118 -12.15 8.14 24.23
N THR A 119 -12.01 9.38 23.74
CA THR A 119 -13.12 10.19 23.21
C THR A 119 -13.73 9.52 21.97
N ILE A 120 -12.91 8.87 21.13
CA ILE A 120 -13.40 8.04 20.01
C ILE A 120 -14.17 6.80 20.52
N ILE A 121 -13.71 6.13 21.59
CA ILE A 121 -14.43 4.97 22.19
C ILE A 121 -15.84 5.36 22.58
N GLN A 122 -15.96 6.42 23.38
CA GLN A 122 -17.21 6.74 24.03
C GLN A 122 -18.25 7.25 23.03
N SER A 123 -17.83 8.00 22.01
CA SER A 123 -18.73 8.61 21.05
C SER A 123 -19.08 7.68 19.89
N LYS A 124 -18.09 7.02 19.28
CA LYS A 124 -18.24 6.43 17.95
C LYS A 124 -18.26 4.90 17.94
N LEU A 125 -17.49 4.24 18.82
CA LEU A 125 -17.57 2.79 18.97
C LEU A 125 -18.82 2.34 19.75
N ARG A 126 -19.28 3.11 20.74
CA ARG A 126 -20.57 2.82 21.38
C ARG A 126 -21.71 2.83 20.38
N ALA A 127 -21.76 3.83 19.50
CA ALA A 127 -22.73 3.88 18.40
C ALA A 127 -22.64 2.66 17.46
N LEU A 128 -21.42 2.24 17.08
CA LEU A 128 -21.23 1.00 16.31
C LEU A 128 -21.69 -0.25 17.04
N SER A 129 -21.38 -0.36 18.33
CA SER A 129 -21.76 -1.52 19.14
C SER A 129 -23.26 -1.58 19.36
N SER A 130 -23.95 -0.45 19.52
CA SER A 130 -25.42 -0.40 19.60
C SER A 130 -26.08 -0.77 18.27
N LEU A 131 -25.52 -0.35 17.14
CA LEU A 131 -25.98 -0.73 15.80
C LEU A 131 -25.85 -2.24 15.55
N LYS A 132 -24.76 -2.86 16.01
CA LYS A 132 -24.57 -4.33 15.95
C LYS A 132 -25.38 -5.08 17.02
N SER A 133 -25.78 -4.40 18.10
CA SER A 133 -26.49 -4.95 19.27
C SER A 133 -28.02 -4.86 19.19
N GLU A 134 -28.61 -4.45 18.06
CA GLU A 134 -30.04 -4.67 17.84
C GLU A 134 -30.30 -6.17 17.73
N SER A 135 -30.49 -6.77 18.90
CA SER A 135 -30.58 -8.21 19.07
C SER A 135 -31.73 -8.73 18.22
N ARG A 136 -31.40 -9.71 17.37
CA ARG A 136 -32.36 -10.61 16.72
C ARG A 136 -33.25 -11.35 17.72
N VAL A 137 -33.11 -11.13 19.03
CA VAL A 137 -33.70 -11.91 20.10
C VAL A 137 -34.21 -10.95 21.18
N SER A 138 -35.50 -11.00 21.52
CA SER A 138 -36.06 -10.30 22.69
C SER A 138 -35.45 -10.85 23.98
N ALA A 139 -35.58 -10.13 25.10
CA ALA A 139 -35.15 -10.59 26.43
C ALA A 139 -35.79 -11.93 26.88
N THR A 140 -36.75 -12.45 26.12
CA THR A 140 -37.44 -13.74 26.29
C THR A 140 -36.99 -14.83 25.30
N GLY A 141 -35.98 -14.59 24.46
CA GLY A 141 -35.44 -15.61 23.54
C GLY A 141 -36.11 -15.69 22.17
N TYR A 142 -37.08 -14.83 21.85
CA TYR A 142 -37.83 -14.89 20.57
C TYR A 142 -37.27 -13.93 19.51
N ARG A 143 -37.33 -14.36 18.24
CA ARG A 143 -36.92 -13.51 17.10
C ARG A 143 -37.85 -12.29 16.99
N ARG A 144 -37.33 -11.07 17.20
CA ARG A 144 -38.12 -9.83 17.03
C ARG A 144 -38.53 -9.69 15.56
N GLN A 145 -39.81 -9.92 15.27
CA GLN A 145 -40.42 -9.47 14.02
C GLN A 145 -40.79 -8.00 14.19
N GLN A 146 -40.07 -7.09 13.52
CA GLN A 146 -40.52 -5.70 13.41
C GLN A 146 -41.73 -5.68 12.47
N ILE A 147 -42.93 -5.75 13.06
CA ILE A 147 -44.16 -5.34 12.40
C ILE A 147 -44.60 -4.07 13.11
N LYS A 148 -44.55 -2.95 12.39
CA LYS A 148 -45.54 -1.88 12.41
C LYS A 148 -45.21 -0.87 11.32
N ASP A 149 -45.77 -1.14 10.15
CA ASP A 149 -46.39 -0.13 9.30
C ASP A 149 -47.54 -0.82 8.59
N ASP A 150 -48.66 -0.88 9.32
CA ASP A 150 -49.98 -1.14 8.76
C ASP A 150 -50.26 -0.03 7.75
N LEU A 151 -50.03 -0.28 6.44
CA LEU A 151 -50.71 0.44 5.34
C LEU A 151 -50.45 -0.10 3.93
N PHE A 152 -49.55 -1.07 3.69
CA PHE A 152 -49.38 -1.66 2.34
C PHE A 152 -49.52 -3.18 2.32
N LYS A 153 -50.72 -3.62 1.94
CA LYS A 153 -51.03 -4.97 1.46
C LYS A 153 -50.22 -5.26 0.18
N GLY A 154 -49.25 -6.13 0.30
CA GLY A 154 -48.51 -6.69 -0.83
C GLY A 154 -47.36 -7.53 -0.30
N VAL A 155 -47.21 -8.75 -0.80
CA VAL A 155 -46.10 -9.65 -0.48
C VAL A 155 -44.79 -8.90 -0.69
N LYS A 156 -44.14 -8.46 0.39
CA LYS A 156 -42.77 -7.94 0.33
C LYS A 156 -41.82 -9.10 0.60
N PRO A 157 -40.82 -9.36 -0.26
CA PRO A 157 -39.85 -10.42 -0.02
C PRO A 157 -39.08 -10.12 1.28
N VAL A 158 -39.18 -11.04 2.24
CA VAL A 158 -38.57 -10.96 3.59
C VAL A 158 -37.04 -10.76 3.51
N LEU A 159 -36.41 -11.18 2.41
CA LEU A 159 -34.98 -11.05 2.17
C LEU A 159 -34.51 -9.61 1.89
N GLN A 160 -35.38 -8.70 1.46
CA GLN A 160 -34.93 -7.39 0.97
C GLN A 160 -34.95 -6.29 2.04
N ASN A 161 -35.87 -6.36 3.03
CA ASN A 161 -36.01 -5.31 4.04
C ASN A 161 -35.23 -5.55 5.35
N GLN A 162 -34.83 -6.80 5.65
CA GLN A 162 -34.07 -7.10 6.88
C GLN A 162 -32.58 -6.78 6.75
N PHE A 163 -32.07 -6.70 5.52
CA PHE A 163 -30.69 -6.29 5.24
C PHE A 163 -30.59 -4.79 4.94
N SER A 164 -31.63 -4.16 4.38
CA SER A 164 -31.54 -2.77 3.94
C SER A 164 -31.45 -1.76 5.10
N SER A 165 -32.19 -1.91 6.19
CA SER A 165 -32.16 -0.91 7.28
C SER A 165 -30.82 -0.87 8.02
N SER A 166 -30.27 -2.04 8.38
CA SER A 166 -29.01 -2.15 9.11
C SER A 166 -27.77 -1.85 8.25
N LEU A 167 -27.79 -2.24 6.96
CA LEU A 167 -26.76 -1.80 6.01
C LEU A 167 -26.81 -0.29 5.82
N ASN A 168 -28.00 0.32 5.67
CA ASN A 168 -28.14 1.77 5.54
C ASN A 168 -27.66 2.53 6.78
N GLU A 169 -27.74 1.96 7.99
CA GLU A 169 -27.23 2.58 9.21
C GLU A 169 -25.71 2.44 9.35
N LEU A 170 -25.16 1.28 8.99
CA LEU A 170 -23.72 1.05 8.96
C LEU A 170 -23.05 1.93 7.90
N ASP A 171 -23.65 2.03 6.71
CA ASP A 171 -23.17 2.84 5.60
C ASP A 171 -23.26 4.34 5.92
N ARG A 172 -24.34 4.77 6.60
CA ARG A 172 -24.45 6.14 7.13
C ARG A 172 -23.37 6.41 8.18
N TRP A 173 -23.18 5.49 9.13
CA TRP A 173 -22.12 5.62 10.12
C TRP A 173 -20.75 5.74 9.45
N LYS A 174 -20.48 4.95 8.42
CA LYS A 174 -19.22 4.99 7.67
C LYS A 174 -19.01 6.36 7.03
N ILE A 175 -20.00 6.90 6.33
CA ILE A 175 -19.94 8.24 5.69
C ILE A 175 -19.63 9.32 6.73
N GLU A 176 -20.33 9.30 7.88
CA GLU A 176 -20.11 10.28 8.97
C GLU A 176 -18.73 10.16 9.64
N ASN A 177 -18.14 8.97 9.58
CA ASN A 177 -16.92 8.63 10.30
C ASN A 177 -15.70 8.40 9.41
N MET A 178 -15.77 8.67 8.11
CA MET A 178 -14.62 8.54 7.20
C MET A 178 -13.43 9.39 7.67
N SER A 179 -13.69 10.57 8.25
CA SER A 179 -12.64 11.46 8.77
C SER A 179 -11.79 10.84 9.89
N LEU A 180 -12.32 9.85 10.63
CA LEU A 180 -11.56 9.15 11.66
C LEU A 180 -10.38 8.37 11.11
N LEU A 181 -10.40 7.98 9.83
CA LEU A 181 -9.29 7.30 9.19
C LEU A 181 -8.00 8.15 9.27
N SER A 182 -8.12 9.47 9.12
CA SER A 182 -6.99 10.39 9.26
C SER A 182 -6.55 10.57 10.71
N THR A 183 -7.50 10.53 11.65
CA THR A 183 -7.18 10.53 13.09
C THR A 183 -6.44 9.26 13.51
N LEU A 184 -6.86 8.08 13.01
CA LEU A 184 -6.14 6.82 13.22
C LEU A 184 -4.75 6.86 12.58
N TYR A 185 -4.62 7.46 11.40
CA TYR A 185 -3.33 7.70 10.77
C TYR A 185 -2.43 8.57 11.64
N TYR A 186 -2.92 9.69 12.18
CA TYR A 186 -2.18 10.53 13.11
C TYR A 186 -1.70 9.76 14.35
N VAL A 187 -2.60 8.98 14.97
CA VAL A 187 -2.24 8.14 16.12
C VAL A 187 -1.19 7.08 15.75
N SER A 188 -1.26 6.51 14.55
CA SER A 188 -0.28 5.52 14.09
C SER A 188 1.13 6.10 13.90
N LEU A 189 1.24 7.41 13.71
CA LEU A 189 2.52 8.12 13.64
C LEU A 189 3.10 8.41 15.03
N ALA A 190 2.29 8.39 16.08
CA ALA A 190 2.78 8.50 17.44
C ALA A 190 3.54 7.19 17.77
N GLU A 191 4.87 7.27 17.88
CA GLU A 191 5.78 6.13 18.14
C GLU A 191 5.62 5.52 19.55
N ASN A 192 4.44 5.63 20.17
CA ASN A 192 4.17 5.09 21.49
C ASN A 192 3.49 3.72 21.41
N LYS A 193 4.30 2.69 21.62
CA LYS A 193 3.87 1.28 21.68
C LYS A 193 2.83 1.01 22.77
N GLU A 194 2.99 1.59 23.96
CA GLU A 194 2.09 1.35 25.09
C GLU A 194 0.68 1.87 24.80
N LEU A 195 0.60 3.04 24.16
CA LEU A 195 -0.65 3.67 23.77
C LEU A 195 -1.40 2.84 22.72
N LEU A 196 -0.69 2.29 21.73
CA LEU A 196 -1.30 1.44 20.69
C LEU A 196 -1.81 0.12 21.27
N VAL A 197 -1.05 -0.48 22.21
CA VAL A 197 -1.43 -1.74 22.85
C VAL A 197 -2.60 -1.55 23.81
N SER A 198 -2.60 -0.49 24.63
CA SER A 198 -3.70 -0.21 25.56
C SER A 198 -5.02 0.05 24.84
N ASN A 199 -4.95 0.70 23.68
CA ASN A 199 -6.10 1.06 22.85
C ASN A 199 -6.37 0.08 21.70
N TRP A 200 -5.71 -1.08 21.67
CA TRP A 200 -5.81 -2.04 20.56
C TRP A 200 -7.25 -2.51 20.30
N GLY A 201 -8.04 -2.70 21.37
CA GLY A 201 -9.44 -3.10 21.27
C GLY A 201 -10.35 -2.10 20.54
N ILE A 202 -9.86 -0.89 20.25
CA ILE A 202 -10.56 0.20 19.57
C ILE A 202 -10.09 0.28 18.13
N ILE A 203 -8.76 0.29 17.97
CA ILE A 203 -8.07 0.41 16.69
C ILE A 203 -8.45 -0.76 15.81
N LEU A 204 -8.47 -1.98 16.35
CA LEU A 204 -8.73 -3.18 15.58
C LEU A 204 -10.14 -3.22 14.96
N PRO A 205 -11.26 -3.09 15.72
CA PRO A 205 -12.58 -3.10 15.11
C PRO A 205 -12.80 -1.98 14.10
N LEU A 206 -12.23 -0.79 14.33
CA LEU A 206 -12.33 0.33 13.39
C LEU A 206 -11.60 0.00 12.08
N LEU A 207 -10.34 -0.48 12.16
CA LEU A 207 -9.59 -0.88 10.98
C LEU A 207 -10.30 -1.97 10.17
N LEU A 208 -10.83 -3.01 10.83
CA LEU A 208 -11.56 -4.08 10.14
C LEU A 208 -12.82 -3.56 9.44
N ASN A 209 -13.60 -2.69 10.10
CA ASN A 209 -14.77 -2.08 9.45
C ASN A 209 -14.40 -1.26 8.20
N TYR A 210 -13.23 -0.60 8.18
CA TYR A 210 -12.75 0.13 7.01
C TYR A 210 -12.13 -0.78 5.93
N PHE A 211 -11.58 -1.95 6.29
CA PHE A 211 -11.14 -2.96 5.32
C PHE A 211 -12.31 -3.59 4.55
N ASP A 212 -13.49 -3.65 5.18
CA ASP A 212 -14.74 -4.11 4.58
C ASP A 212 -15.34 -3.10 3.57
N GLU A 213 -14.75 -1.92 3.39
CA GLU A 213 -15.23 -0.96 2.39
C GLU A 213 -15.13 -1.47 0.95
N ILE A 214 -15.93 -0.88 0.07
CA ILE A 214 -15.89 -1.20 -1.37
C ILE A 214 -14.75 -0.43 -2.05
N GLU A 215 -14.50 0.81 -1.62
CA GLU A 215 -13.51 1.69 -2.24
C GLU A 215 -12.07 1.23 -1.96
N GLY A 216 -11.34 0.89 -3.03
CA GLY A 216 -9.99 0.36 -2.93
C GLY A 216 -8.98 1.33 -2.29
N LEU A 217 -9.16 2.63 -2.51
CA LEU A 217 -8.28 3.65 -1.93
C LEU A 217 -8.44 3.78 -0.40
N VAL A 218 -9.63 3.50 0.15
CA VAL A 218 -9.82 3.42 1.60
C VAL A 218 -9.03 2.25 2.17
N LYS A 219 -9.05 1.09 1.49
CA LYS A 219 -8.24 -0.06 1.88
C LYS A 219 -6.75 0.24 1.82
N ALA A 220 -6.30 0.99 0.82
CA ALA A 220 -4.90 1.43 0.73
C ALA A 220 -4.48 2.27 1.93
N GLU A 221 -5.32 3.21 2.40
CA GLU A 221 -5.03 3.96 3.63
C GLU A 221 -5.04 3.05 4.86
N CYS A 222 -5.95 2.08 4.95
CA CYS A 222 -5.95 1.09 6.04
C CYS A 222 -4.65 0.28 6.05
N CYS A 223 -4.13 -0.10 4.88
CA CYS A 223 -2.83 -0.75 4.75
C CYS A 223 -1.69 0.14 5.25
N ARG A 224 -1.73 1.46 5.00
CA ARG A 224 -0.71 2.41 5.51
C ARG A 224 -0.75 2.49 7.03
N ILE A 225 -1.94 2.65 7.60
CA ILE A 225 -2.13 2.75 9.05
C ILE A 225 -1.65 1.46 9.73
N LEU A 226 -2.03 0.31 9.17
CA LEU A 226 -1.56 -0.99 9.66
C LEU A 226 -0.04 -1.09 9.57
N GLY A 227 0.57 -0.72 8.43
CA GLY A 227 2.02 -0.69 8.27
C GLY A 227 2.74 0.16 9.33
N ASN A 228 2.26 1.38 9.57
CA ASN A 228 2.82 2.28 10.59
C ASN A 228 2.74 1.69 12.00
N ILE A 229 1.58 1.13 12.36
CA ILE A 229 1.39 0.44 13.65
C ILE A 229 2.37 -0.72 13.77
N MET A 230 2.53 -1.50 12.72
CA MET A 230 3.40 -2.66 12.70
C MET A 230 4.87 -2.28 12.88
N VAL A 231 5.35 -1.23 12.20
CA VAL A 231 6.70 -0.68 12.41
C VAL A 231 6.89 -0.25 13.86
N CYS A 232 5.91 0.44 14.45
CA CYS A 232 5.97 0.86 15.85
C CYS A 232 6.04 -0.35 16.81
N LEU A 233 5.23 -1.37 16.57
CA LEU A 233 5.19 -2.59 17.39
C LEU A 233 6.45 -3.48 17.24
N ASP A 234 7.06 -3.50 16.05
CA ASP A 234 8.20 -4.33 15.64
C ASP A 234 9.57 -3.63 15.78
N SER A 235 9.61 -2.40 16.29
CA SER A 235 10.81 -1.54 16.49
C SER A 235 12.01 -2.17 17.23
N GLY A 236 11.93 -3.42 17.65
CA GLY A 236 12.99 -4.18 18.31
C GLY A 236 13.94 -4.99 17.40
N LEU A 237 13.70 -5.13 16.09
CA LEU A 237 14.51 -6.03 15.24
C LEU A 237 14.98 -5.36 13.94
N LYS A 238 16.16 -4.74 13.99
CA LYS A 238 16.93 -4.29 12.79
C LYS A 238 17.83 -5.40 12.20
N GLU A 239 17.68 -6.64 12.63
CA GLU A 239 18.47 -7.78 12.11
C GLU A 239 17.93 -8.25 10.74
N GLU A 240 18.83 -8.75 9.89
CA GLU A 240 18.50 -9.31 8.58
C GLU A 240 17.54 -10.51 8.72
N VAL A 241 16.43 -10.46 7.96
CA VAL A 241 15.33 -11.45 7.96
C VAL A 241 15.81 -12.85 7.54
N ASN A 242 16.95 -12.91 6.85
CA ASN A 242 17.48 -14.09 6.18
C ASN A 242 18.06 -15.14 7.15
N SER A 243 18.18 -14.81 8.43
CA SER A 243 18.74 -15.73 9.42
C SER A 243 17.66 -16.49 10.17
N LYS A 244 17.84 -17.81 10.30
CA LYS A 244 17.05 -18.63 11.25
C LYS A 244 17.15 -18.11 12.69
N GLU A 245 18.15 -17.29 12.98
CA GLU A 245 18.37 -16.62 14.27
C GLU A 245 17.39 -15.47 14.50
N TYR A 246 17.03 -14.69 13.47
CA TYR A 246 15.98 -13.67 13.51
C TYR A 246 14.70 -14.25 14.13
N PHE A 247 14.22 -15.37 13.56
CA PHE A 247 12.99 -16.03 14.02
C PHE A 247 13.13 -16.72 15.39
N LYS A 248 14.36 -16.99 15.86
CA LYS A 248 14.60 -17.55 17.21
C LYS A 248 14.64 -16.47 18.29
N LYS A 249 15.20 -15.29 17.99
CA LYS A 249 15.28 -14.15 18.93
C LYS A 249 14.01 -13.31 18.95
N LYS A 250 13.12 -13.50 17.96
CA LYS A 250 11.88 -12.74 17.82
C LYS A 250 11.00 -12.87 19.06
N THR A 251 10.79 -11.75 19.73
CA THR A 251 9.81 -11.64 20.82
C THR A 251 8.41 -11.66 20.21
N ARG A 252 7.45 -12.33 20.86
CA ARG A 252 6.05 -12.37 20.40
C ARG A 252 5.48 -10.95 20.38
N ASN A 253 5.27 -10.40 19.19
CA ASN A 253 4.63 -9.10 19.00
C ASN A 253 3.14 -9.17 19.37
N HIS A 254 2.54 -8.02 19.73
CA HIS A 254 1.14 -7.93 20.17
C HIS A 254 0.14 -8.51 19.14
N ILE A 255 0.43 -8.36 17.85
CA ILE A 255 -0.39 -8.92 16.75
C ILE A 255 -0.37 -10.46 16.76
N MET A 256 0.75 -11.09 17.10
CA MET A 256 0.82 -12.55 17.26
C MET A 256 0.08 -13.01 18.53
N GLN A 257 0.18 -12.24 19.62
CA GLN A 257 -0.47 -12.58 20.89
C GLN A 257 -2.00 -12.53 20.80
N THR A 258 -2.52 -11.61 19.98
CA THR A 258 -3.96 -11.43 19.78
C THR A 258 -4.55 -12.38 18.74
N GLY A 259 -3.73 -13.11 17.96
CA GLY A 259 -4.20 -14.04 16.93
C GLY A 259 -4.81 -13.37 15.70
N VAL A 260 -4.69 -12.05 15.55
CA VAL A 260 -5.36 -11.27 14.50
C VAL A 260 -4.61 -11.31 13.16
N SER A 261 -3.43 -11.92 13.13
CA SER A 261 -2.57 -11.98 11.95
C SER A 261 -3.28 -12.60 10.74
N GLU A 262 -4.04 -13.67 10.94
CA GLU A 262 -4.77 -14.37 9.87
C GLU A 262 -5.91 -13.51 9.31
N VAL A 263 -6.62 -12.78 10.18
CA VAL A 263 -7.69 -11.85 9.76
C VAL A 263 -7.13 -10.75 8.86
N PHE A 264 -5.99 -10.17 9.22
CA PHE A 264 -5.36 -9.16 8.36
C PHE A 264 -4.82 -9.76 7.06
N ASP A 265 -4.30 -10.99 7.07
CA ASP A 265 -3.86 -11.67 5.84
C ASP A 265 -5.05 -11.83 4.86
N GLU A 266 -6.21 -12.25 5.37
CA GLU A 266 -7.45 -12.36 4.59
C GLU A 266 -7.95 -11.01 4.06
N CYS A 267 -7.77 -9.91 4.81
CA CYS A 267 -8.15 -8.56 4.38
C CYS A 267 -7.19 -7.96 3.33
N LEU A 268 -5.88 -8.26 3.42
CA LEU A 268 -4.85 -7.66 2.58
C LEU A 268 -4.73 -8.34 1.21
N ARG A 269 -4.88 -9.67 1.14
CA ARG A 269 -4.77 -10.43 -0.13
C ARG A 269 -5.70 -9.93 -1.25
N PRO A 270 -6.98 -9.59 -1.01
CA PRO A 270 -7.84 -9.00 -2.02
C PRO A 270 -7.32 -7.67 -2.58
N CYS A 271 -6.55 -6.90 -1.81
CA CYS A 271 -5.98 -5.64 -2.28
C CYS A 271 -4.92 -5.86 -3.37
N LEU A 272 -4.22 -7.00 -3.36
CA LEU A 272 -3.24 -7.37 -4.39
C LEU A 272 -3.89 -7.68 -5.75
N LEU A 273 -5.20 -7.95 -5.77
CA LEU A 273 -5.95 -8.28 -6.99
C LEU A 273 -6.59 -7.05 -7.64
N GLN A 274 -6.39 -5.85 -7.10
CA GLN A 274 -6.91 -4.59 -7.66
C GLN A 274 -6.07 -4.11 -8.84
N LEU A 275 -6.12 -4.87 -9.93
CA LEU A 275 -5.29 -4.74 -11.12
C LEU A 275 -5.96 -3.90 -12.22
N PRO A 276 -5.20 -3.35 -13.18
CA PRO A 276 -5.67 -2.51 -14.29
C PRO A 276 -6.88 -3.03 -15.08
N LYS A 277 -7.09 -4.35 -15.11
CA LYS A 277 -8.25 -4.98 -15.77
C LYS A 277 -9.59 -4.56 -15.16
N LEU A 278 -9.62 -4.28 -13.85
CA LEU A 278 -10.83 -3.94 -13.09
C LEU A 278 -10.75 -2.55 -12.46
N THR A 279 -9.55 -2.08 -12.16
CA THR A 279 -9.29 -0.84 -11.43
C THR A 279 -8.42 0.07 -12.32
N PRO A 280 -8.66 1.38 -12.41
CA PRO A 280 -7.80 2.27 -13.21
C PRO A 280 -6.32 2.19 -12.80
N PRO A 281 -5.37 2.29 -13.73
CA PRO A 281 -3.96 1.98 -13.48
C PRO A 281 -3.32 2.84 -12.38
N GLU A 282 -3.66 4.13 -12.31
CA GLU A 282 -3.17 5.03 -11.25
C GLU A 282 -3.71 4.65 -9.87
N LYS A 283 -4.95 4.14 -9.78
CA LYS A 283 -5.50 3.63 -8.51
C LYS A 283 -4.83 2.31 -8.13
N SER A 284 -4.70 1.38 -9.07
CA SER A 284 -3.95 0.14 -8.87
C SER A 284 -2.56 0.41 -8.30
N TYR A 285 -1.83 1.38 -8.86
CA TYR A 285 -0.50 1.75 -8.36
C TYR A 285 -0.54 2.23 -6.90
N LYS A 286 -1.46 3.14 -6.56
CA LYS A 286 -1.61 3.65 -5.18
C LYS A 286 -1.97 2.57 -4.17
N ILE A 287 -2.73 1.55 -4.59
CA ILE A 287 -3.16 0.45 -3.72
C ILE A 287 -2.01 -0.57 -3.55
N LEU A 288 -1.44 -1.04 -4.66
CA LEU A 288 -0.39 -2.05 -4.65
C LEU A 288 0.90 -1.55 -3.97
N SER A 289 1.24 -0.26 -4.14
CA SER A 289 2.40 0.37 -3.48
C SER A 289 2.35 0.38 -1.96
N VAL A 290 1.20 0.11 -1.36
CA VAL A 290 1.05 -0.02 0.08
C VAL A 290 0.75 -1.46 0.48
N ALA A 291 -0.11 -2.14 -0.29
CA ALA A 291 -0.57 -3.48 0.06
C ALA A 291 0.56 -4.51 0.07
N TYR A 292 1.49 -4.47 -0.89
CA TYR A 292 2.63 -5.40 -0.94
C TYR A 292 3.57 -5.22 0.28
N PRO A 293 4.10 -4.01 0.56
CA PRO A 293 4.94 -3.80 1.74
C PRO A 293 4.25 -4.13 3.06
N THR A 294 2.98 -3.73 3.24
CA THR A 294 2.24 -4.00 4.47
C THR A 294 2.01 -5.50 4.67
N LEU A 295 1.63 -6.24 3.61
CA LEU A 295 1.46 -7.69 3.70
C LEU A 295 2.79 -8.40 3.99
N PHE A 296 3.87 -7.96 3.34
CA PHE A 296 5.19 -8.51 3.59
C PHE A 296 5.64 -8.32 5.05
N MET A 297 5.42 -7.12 5.58
CA MET A 297 5.64 -6.82 6.99
C MET A 297 4.76 -7.68 7.91
N LEU A 298 3.49 -7.92 7.53
CA LEU A 298 2.59 -8.82 8.25
C LEU A 298 3.12 -10.24 8.27
N LEU A 299 3.61 -10.77 7.16
CA LEU A 299 4.20 -12.10 7.13
C LEU A 299 5.47 -12.18 7.98
N LYS A 300 6.34 -11.18 7.90
CA LYS A 300 7.57 -11.11 8.70
C LYS A 300 7.26 -11.09 10.20
N THR A 301 6.24 -10.34 10.61
CA THR A 301 5.84 -10.19 12.02
C THR A 301 4.95 -11.32 12.53
N SER A 302 4.16 -11.99 11.68
CA SER A 302 3.25 -13.07 12.10
C SER A 302 3.87 -14.47 12.03
N SER A 303 4.83 -14.71 11.14
CA SER A 303 5.39 -16.04 10.94
C SER A 303 6.19 -16.49 12.17
N SER A 304 5.97 -17.74 12.58
CA SER A 304 6.64 -18.34 13.75
C SER A 304 7.98 -18.98 13.37
N SER A 305 8.13 -19.38 12.11
CA SER A 305 9.36 -19.99 11.60
C SER A 305 9.77 -19.42 10.25
N TYR A 306 11.08 -19.46 9.96
CA TYR A 306 11.61 -19.08 8.65
C TYR A 306 10.99 -19.89 7.51
N LYS A 307 10.72 -21.18 7.74
CA LYS A 307 10.11 -22.07 6.74
C LYS A 307 8.69 -21.62 6.39
N GLU A 308 7.86 -21.38 7.40
CA GLU A 308 6.48 -20.91 7.22
C GLU A 308 6.45 -19.55 6.49
N PHE A 309 7.35 -18.64 6.88
CA PHE A 309 7.52 -17.36 6.21
C PHE A 309 7.85 -17.54 4.72
N CYS A 310 8.84 -18.37 4.40
CA CYS A 310 9.24 -18.63 3.03
C CYS A 310 8.12 -19.25 2.20
N GLU A 311 7.34 -20.17 2.78
CA GLU A 311 6.19 -20.80 2.12
C GLU A 311 5.11 -19.76 1.77
N LYS A 312 4.74 -18.89 2.72
CA LYS A 312 3.76 -17.82 2.50
C LYS A 312 4.25 -16.78 1.49
N VAL A 313 5.51 -16.37 1.54
CA VAL A 313 6.07 -15.42 0.55
C VAL A 313 6.15 -16.06 -0.84
N THR A 314 6.54 -17.34 -0.93
CA THR A 314 6.55 -18.10 -2.19
C THR A 314 5.14 -18.18 -2.77
N GLU A 315 4.12 -18.37 -1.94
CA GLU A 315 2.71 -18.33 -2.34
C GLU A 315 2.34 -16.95 -2.90
N ILE A 316 2.71 -15.85 -2.21
CA ILE A 316 2.46 -14.48 -2.68
C ILE A 316 3.08 -14.24 -4.06
N ILE A 317 4.34 -14.63 -4.24
CA ILE A 317 5.05 -14.50 -5.52
C ILE A 317 4.26 -15.24 -6.61
N ASN A 318 3.89 -16.49 -6.34
CA ASN A 318 3.26 -17.36 -7.34
C ASN A 318 1.82 -16.98 -7.70
N LEU A 319 1.00 -16.65 -6.70
CA LEU A 319 -0.44 -16.43 -6.88
C LEU A 319 -0.79 -14.97 -7.17
N TYR A 320 0.00 -14.02 -6.68
CA TYR A 320 -0.33 -12.59 -6.78
C TYR A 320 0.69 -11.83 -7.63
N CYS A 321 1.98 -11.87 -7.29
CA CYS A 321 2.97 -11.04 -7.97
C CYS A 321 3.12 -11.42 -9.46
N LEU A 322 3.32 -12.70 -9.76
CA LEU A 322 3.44 -13.19 -11.14
C LEU A 322 2.16 -12.99 -11.96
N VAL A 323 1.00 -13.16 -11.33
CA VAL A 323 -0.31 -12.91 -11.99
C VAL A 323 -0.50 -11.42 -12.25
N SER A 324 -0.09 -10.57 -11.32
CA SER A 324 -0.11 -9.12 -11.47
C SER A 324 0.77 -8.69 -12.64
N LEU A 325 2.02 -9.17 -12.71
CA LEU A 325 2.94 -8.87 -13.80
C LEU A 325 2.40 -9.28 -15.17
N ASP A 326 1.79 -10.46 -15.28
CA ASP A 326 1.18 -10.89 -16.54
C ASP A 326 0.00 -10.00 -16.97
N SER A 327 -0.79 -9.53 -16.00
CA SER A 327 -1.94 -8.66 -16.27
C SER A 327 -1.58 -7.22 -16.61
N VAL A 328 -0.36 -6.78 -16.29
CA VAL A 328 0.07 -5.37 -16.32
C VAL A 328 1.10 -5.09 -17.43
N LYS A 329 1.29 -6.02 -18.38
CA LYS A 329 2.26 -5.87 -19.49
C LYS A 329 2.16 -4.54 -20.26
N SER A 330 0.97 -3.96 -20.35
CA SER A 330 0.74 -2.68 -21.04
C SER A 330 1.04 -1.43 -20.19
N HIS A 331 1.37 -1.57 -18.90
CA HIS A 331 1.60 -0.45 -17.98
C HIS A 331 2.97 -0.55 -17.30
N TYR A 332 4.01 -0.05 -17.98
CA TYR A 332 5.41 -0.14 -17.54
C TYR A 332 5.66 0.41 -16.12
N ARG A 333 4.98 1.50 -15.71
CA ARG A 333 5.14 2.09 -14.37
C ARG A 333 4.81 1.11 -13.24
N LEU A 334 3.77 0.30 -13.42
CA LEU A 334 3.39 -0.73 -12.46
C LEU A 334 4.32 -1.95 -12.52
N MET A 335 4.80 -2.32 -13.72
CA MET A 335 5.79 -3.38 -13.87
C MET A 335 7.09 -3.05 -13.15
N VAL A 336 7.60 -1.81 -13.31
CA VAL A 336 8.79 -1.33 -12.60
C VAL A 336 8.60 -1.50 -11.09
N PHE A 337 7.48 -1.04 -10.55
CA PHE A 337 7.17 -1.22 -9.13
C PHE A 337 7.14 -2.69 -8.70
N LEU A 338 6.45 -3.56 -9.43
CA LEU A 338 6.32 -4.97 -9.06
C LEU A 338 7.66 -5.73 -9.14
N ILE A 339 8.51 -5.41 -10.12
CA ILE A 339 9.86 -6.00 -10.23
C ILE A 339 10.77 -5.42 -9.15
N ASP A 340 10.67 -4.14 -8.82
CA ASP A 340 11.44 -3.53 -7.74
C ASP A 340 11.09 -4.15 -6.36
N GLU A 341 9.82 -4.43 -6.10
CA GLU A 341 9.37 -5.17 -4.91
C GLU A 341 9.92 -6.62 -4.87
N LEU A 342 9.97 -7.29 -6.03
CA LEU A 342 10.60 -8.61 -6.13
C LEU A 342 12.08 -8.55 -5.81
N LYS A 343 12.79 -7.57 -6.40
CA LYS A 343 14.23 -7.36 -6.30
C LYS A 343 14.68 -6.99 -4.89
N ASN A 344 13.99 -6.04 -4.25
CA ASN A 344 14.45 -5.44 -2.99
C ASN A 344 13.96 -6.21 -1.75
N GLU A 345 12.70 -6.69 -1.76
CA GLU A 345 12.07 -7.23 -0.56
C GLU A 345 11.87 -8.75 -0.65
N LEU A 346 11.17 -9.23 -1.69
CA LEU A 346 10.66 -10.60 -1.70
C LEU A 346 11.74 -11.67 -1.94
N ILE A 347 12.56 -11.51 -2.99
CA ILE A 347 13.60 -12.50 -3.37
C ILE A 347 14.73 -12.56 -2.34
N PRO A 348 15.32 -11.43 -1.89
CA PRO A 348 16.37 -11.46 -0.87
C PRO A 348 15.91 -12.13 0.42
N SER A 349 14.64 -11.96 0.79
CA SER A 349 14.10 -12.42 2.08
C SER A 349 13.87 -13.92 2.21
N ILE A 350 13.64 -14.61 1.08
CA ILE A 350 13.41 -16.07 1.08
C ILE A 350 14.69 -16.86 0.74
N GLY A 351 15.70 -16.21 0.17
CA GLY A 351 16.98 -16.80 -0.20
C GLY A 351 16.84 -18.02 -1.10
N SER A 352 17.38 -19.18 -0.70
CA SER A 352 17.35 -20.41 -1.50
C SER A 352 15.94 -20.94 -1.81
N TYR A 353 14.89 -20.50 -1.10
CA TYR A 353 13.51 -20.91 -1.37
C TYR A 353 12.95 -20.35 -2.69
N VAL A 354 13.64 -19.38 -3.31
CA VAL A 354 13.36 -18.91 -4.70
C VAL A 354 13.26 -20.08 -5.68
N LEU A 355 13.96 -21.20 -5.42
CA LEU A 355 13.91 -22.43 -6.23
C LEU A 355 12.48 -22.94 -6.52
N LEU A 356 11.51 -22.67 -5.64
CA LEU A 356 10.12 -23.07 -5.80
C LEU A 356 9.37 -22.26 -6.87
N SER A 357 9.79 -21.01 -7.10
CA SER A 357 9.19 -20.07 -8.05
C SER A 357 10.07 -19.81 -9.28
N MET A 358 11.31 -20.31 -9.28
CA MET A 358 12.36 -19.98 -10.24
C MET A 358 11.92 -20.16 -11.70
N SER A 359 11.27 -21.28 -12.05
CA SER A 359 10.84 -21.56 -13.42
C SER A 359 9.91 -20.47 -13.98
N LYS A 360 8.96 -20.01 -13.16
CA LYS A 360 8.00 -18.99 -13.56
C LYS A 360 8.61 -17.59 -13.51
N LEU A 361 9.46 -17.31 -12.51
CA LEU A 361 10.17 -16.04 -12.39
C LEU A 361 11.12 -15.81 -13.57
N VAL A 362 11.98 -16.78 -13.89
CA VAL A 362 12.91 -16.69 -15.02
C VAL A 362 12.14 -16.49 -16.32
N ARG A 363 11.10 -17.29 -16.57
CA ARG A 363 10.27 -17.13 -17.77
C ARG A 363 9.64 -15.74 -17.86
N MET A 364 9.03 -15.25 -16.77
CA MET A 364 8.39 -13.94 -16.75
C MET A 364 9.40 -12.80 -16.97
N LEU A 365 10.57 -12.86 -16.33
CA LEU A 365 11.62 -11.85 -16.51
C LEU A 365 12.20 -11.88 -17.93
N LEU A 366 12.36 -13.08 -18.52
CA LEU A 366 12.76 -13.21 -19.92
C LEU A 366 11.68 -12.69 -20.88
N ASP A 367 10.39 -12.88 -20.58
CA ASP A 367 9.29 -12.28 -21.35
C ASP A 367 9.37 -10.73 -21.33
N VAL A 368 9.83 -10.12 -20.22
CA VAL A 368 10.08 -8.68 -20.13
C VAL A 368 11.31 -8.27 -20.94
N VAL A 369 12.42 -9.01 -20.80
CA VAL A 369 13.68 -8.75 -21.51
C VAL A 369 13.52 -8.90 -23.04
N ASP A 370 12.68 -9.83 -23.48
CA ASP A 370 12.42 -10.10 -24.90
C ASP A 370 11.49 -9.05 -25.55
N ASP A 371 10.73 -8.27 -24.79
CA ASP A 371 9.80 -7.28 -25.34
C ASP A 371 10.57 -6.07 -25.91
N PRO A 372 10.51 -5.81 -27.24
CA PRO A 372 11.23 -4.71 -27.88
C PRO A 372 10.82 -3.33 -27.35
N PHE A 373 9.63 -3.17 -26.80
CA PHE A 373 9.17 -1.86 -26.30
C PHE A 373 9.76 -1.49 -24.94
N THR A 374 10.39 -2.42 -24.23
CA THR A 374 11.01 -2.15 -22.93
C THR A 374 12.25 -1.26 -23.02
N LEU A 375 12.82 -1.11 -24.22
CA LEU A 375 13.95 -0.22 -24.51
C LEU A 375 13.64 1.25 -24.20
N PHE A 376 12.38 1.66 -24.35
CA PHE A 376 11.91 3.00 -23.99
C PHE A 376 11.85 3.23 -22.46
N THR A 377 12.01 2.16 -21.69
CA THR A 377 11.97 2.17 -20.21
C THR A 377 13.19 1.43 -19.65
N PRO A 378 14.40 2.00 -19.73
CA PRO A 378 15.63 1.32 -19.34
C PRO A 378 15.62 0.86 -17.88
N ASN A 379 14.96 1.60 -16.98
CA ASN A 379 14.83 1.21 -15.56
C ASN A 379 14.17 -0.17 -15.40
N LEU A 380 13.15 -0.48 -16.21
CA LEU A 380 12.47 -1.78 -16.16
C LEU A 380 13.42 -2.92 -16.54
N LEU A 381 14.24 -2.70 -17.58
CA LEU A 381 15.23 -3.67 -18.03
C LEU A 381 16.35 -3.86 -17.00
N LEU A 382 16.83 -2.77 -16.39
CA LEU A 382 17.83 -2.84 -15.32
C LEU A 382 17.30 -3.63 -14.13
N ASP A 383 16.08 -3.33 -13.67
CA ASP A 383 15.46 -4.03 -12.56
C ASP A 383 15.23 -5.52 -12.89
N ALA A 384 14.83 -5.85 -14.13
CA ALA A 384 14.67 -7.23 -14.57
C ALA A 384 16.00 -8.01 -14.61
N LEU A 385 17.06 -7.40 -15.14
CA LEU A 385 18.41 -8.00 -15.20
C LEU A 385 19.00 -8.19 -13.81
N ASP A 386 18.88 -7.19 -12.93
CA ASP A 386 19.33 -7.29 -11.54
C ASP A 386 18.52 -8.36 -10.78
N THR A 387 17.22 -8.47 -11.04
CA THR A 387 16.39 -9.55 -10.46
C THR A 387 16.83 -10.93 -10.95
N LEU A 388 17.13 -11.08 -12.24
CA LEU A 388 17.68 -12.33 -12.78
C LEU A 388 19.01 -12.69 -12.11
N ARG A 389 19.92 -11.72 -11.99
CA ARG A 389 21.20 -11.89 -11.28
C ARG A 389 20.98 -12.37 -9.85
N LEU A 390 20.10 -11.72 -9.08
CA LEU A 390 19.77 -12.11 -7.72
C LEU A 390 19.24 -13.56 -7.65
N ILE A 391 18.39 -13.96 -8.58
CA ILE A 391 17.89 -15.35 -8.64
C ILE A 391 19.04 -16.34 -8.87
N LEU A 392 20.00 -16.02 -9.75
CA LEU A 392 21.17 -16.87 -10.01
C LEU A 392 22.09 -16.98 -8.77
N GLU A 393 22.28 -15.87 -8.05
CA GLU A 393 23.07 -15.84 -6.81
C GLU A 393 22.44 -16.68 -5.69
N GLN A 394 21.12 -16.62 -5.53
CA GLN A 394 20.42 -17.36 -4.48
C GLN A 394 20.25 -18.87 -4.78
N ALA A 395 20.35 -19.27 -6.05
CA ALA A 395 20.05 -20.63 -6.50
C ALA A 395 21.01 -21.18 -7.57
N PRO A 396 22.35 -21.17 -7.34
CA PRO A 396 23.34 -21.49 -8.37
C PRO A 396 23.24 -22.93 -8.89
N GLN A 397 22.80 -23.88 -8.05
CA GLN A 397 22.72 -25.30 -8.41
C GLN A 397 21.70 -25.59 -9.52
N ARG A 398 20.55 -24.88 -9.51
CA ARG A 398 19.52 -25.05 -10.55
C ARG A 398 19.61 -24.00 -11.66
N ALA A 399 20.31 -22.90 -11.43
CA ALA A 399 20.59 -21.87 -12.43
C ALA A 399 21.19 -22.45 -13.73
N ALA A 400 22.09 -23.43 -13.61
CA ALA A 400 22.72 -24.09 -14.75
C ALA A 400 21.74 -24.82 -15.69
N HIS A 401 20.51 -25.13 -15.24
CA HIS A 401 19.47 -25.72 -16.11
C HIS A 401 18.83 -24.69 -17.05
N TYR A 402 18.77 -23.42 -16.63
CA TYR A 402 18.16 -22.34 -17.41
C TYR A 402 19.18 -21.59 -18.28
N ARG A 403 20.43 -22.06 -18.34
CA ARG A 403 21.53 -21.39 -19.04
C ARG A 403 21.22 -21.05 -20.50
N TYR A 404 20.58 -21.94 -21.24
CA TYR A 404 20.24 -21.70 -22.65
C TYR A 404 19.06 -20.74 -22.81
N ASP A 405 18.06 -20.81 -21.94
CA ASP A 405 16.93 -19.89 -21.96
C ASP A 405 17.39 -18.46 -21.63
N LEU A 406 18.23 -18.32 -20.60
CA LEU A 406 18.85 -17.05 -20.20
C LEU A 406 19.71 -16.48 -21.33
N LEU A 407 20.63 -17.28 -21.86
CA LEU A 407 21.50 -16.85 -22.96
C LEU A 407 20.68 -16.45 -24.20
N GLY A 408 19.63 -17.21 -24.53
CA GLY A 408 18.73 -16.92 -25.64
C GLY A 408 18.03 -15.56 -25.50
N GLY A 409 17.49 -15.24 -24.32
CA GLY A 409 16.86 -13.95 -24.08
C GLY A 409 17.85 -12.78 -24.09
N LEU A 410 19.03 -12.96 -23.49
CA LEU A 410 20.08 -11.92 -23.49
C LEU A 410 20.61 -11.63 -24.90
N ILE A 411 20.74 -12.65 -25.76
CA ILE A 411 21.10 -12.47 -27.17
C ILE A 411 20.03 -11.67 -27.92
N LYS A 412 18.74 -11.93 -27.66
CA LYS A 412 17.64 -11.15 -28.28
C LYS A 412 17.69 -9.70 -27.84
N LEU A 413 17.85 -9.44 -26.54
CA LEU A 413 18.00 -8.08 -26.00
C LEU A 413 19.21 -7.37 -26.62
N TRP A 414 20.36 -8.04 -26.72
CA TRP A 414 21.55 -7.49 -27.37
C TRP A 414 21.28 -7.09 -28.83
N ARG A 415 20.56 -7.93 -29.58
CA ARG A 415 20.16 -7.61 -30.97
C ARG A 415 19.21 -6.42 -31.04
N HIS A 416 18.30 -6.29 -30.08
CA HIS A 416 17.41 -5.14 -30.00
C HIS A 416 18.19 -3.84 -29.73
N LEU A 417 19.12 -3.87 -28.77
CA LEU A 417 20.01 -2.75 -28.46
C LEU A 417 20.89 -2.34 -29.65
N ALA A 418 21.48 -3.32 -30.35
CA ALA A 418 22.29 -3.04 -31.53
C ALA A 418 21.47 -2.39 -32.66
N LYS A 419 20.21 -2.79 -32.85
CA LYS A 419 19.31 -2.16 -33.84
C LYS A 419 18.96 -0.72 -33.48
N GLU A 420 18.73 -0.41 -32.22
CA GLU A 420 18.39 0.95 -31.80
C GLU A 420 19.57 1.93 -31.86
N GLU A 421 20.79 1.47 -31.60
CA GLU A 421 21.98 2.31 -31.74
C GLU A 421 22.21 2.80 -33.18
N HIS A 422 21.81 2.00 -34.17
CA HIS A 422 21.82 2.42 -35.56
C HIS A 422 20.77 3.49 -35.89
N ASN A 423 19.74 3.66 -35.04
CA ASN A 423 18.57 4.50 -35.31
C ASN A 423 18.49 5.78 -34.44
N SER A 424 19.29 5.91 -33.37
CA SER A 424 19.04 6.92 -32.32
C SER A 424 20.05 8.09 -32.30
N HIS A 425 19.53 9.32 -32.23
CA HIS A 425 20.27 10.60 -32.08
C HIS A 425 19.95 11.31 -30.74
N SER A 426 19.43 10.62 -29.72
CA SER A 426 18.99 11.22 -28.45
C SER A 426 19.88 10.85 -27.26
N ASP A 427 20.45 11.87 -26.61
CA ASP A 427 21.49 11.71 -25.58
C ASP A 427 21.00 11.10 -24.25
N HIS A 428 19.75 11.33 -23.84
CA HIS A 428 19.26 10.85 -22.53
C HIS A 428 18.89 9.36 -22.47
N ILE A 429 18.42 8.79 -23.58
CA ILE A 429 18.13 7.34 -23.68
C ILE A 429 19.45 6.56 -23.76
N SER A 430 20.48 7.15 -24.38
CA SER A 430 21.79 6.52 -24.58
C SER A 430 22.48 6.08 -23.27
N VAL A 431 22.38 6.88 -22.20
CA VAL A 431 23.03 6.56 -20.91
C VAL A 431 22.36 5.36 -20.23
N GLY A 432 21.03 5.33 -20.23
CA GLY A 432 20.27 4.20 -19.67
C GLY A 432 20.54 2.90 -20.42
N LEU A 433 20.54 2.95 -21.75
CA LEU A 433 20.85 1.79 -22.60
C LEU A 433 22.31 1.32 -22.44
N HIS A 434 23.26 2.24 -22.22
CA HIS A 434 24.64 1.87 -21.92
C HIS A 434 24.74 1.10 -20.61
N LEU A 435 24.05 1.54 -19.56
CA LEU A 435 24.02 0.82 -18.28
C LEU A 435 23.37 -0.57 -18.43
N VAL A 436 22.32 -0.69 -19.23
CA VAL A 436 21.71 -1.99 -19.56
C VAL A 436 22.73 -2.91 -20.22
N LYS A 437 23.54 -2.42 -21.15
CA LYS A 437 24.62 -3.23 -21.77
C LYS A 437 25.64 -3.72 -20.76
N VAL A 438 26.09 -2.86 -19.84
CA VAL A 438 27.05 -3.24 -18.79
C VAL A 438 26.46 -4.36 -17.93
N LYS A 439 25.22 -4.19 -17.45
CA LYS A 439 24.53 -5.21 -16.64
C LYS A 439 24.29 -6.52 -17.38
N LEU A 440 24.00 -6.42 -18.67
CA LEU A 440 23.82 -7.58 -19.54
C LEU A 440 25.14 -8.38 -19.64
N LEU A 441 26.27 -7.71 -19.84
CA LEU A 441 27.59 -8.36 -19.86
C LEU A 441 27.95 -9.00 -18.51
N GLU A 442 27.69 -8.32 -17.40
CA GLU A 442 27.89 -8.88 -16.05
C GLU A 442 27.09 -10.18 -15.85
N LEU A 443 25.83 -10.20 -16.31
CA LEU A 443 24.97 -11.37 -16.20
C LEU A 443 25.45 -12.53 -17.09
N VAL A 444 25.93 -12.24 -18.30
CA VAL A 444 26.53 -13.26 -19.19
C VAL A 444 27.78 -13.87 -18.56
N ALA A 445 28.70 -13.04 -18.05
CA ALA A 445 29.91 -13.51 -17.36
C ALA A 445 29.57 -14.38 -16.14
N GLN A 446 28.53 -14.02 -15.40
CA GLN A 446 28.06 -14.84 -14.28
C GLN A 446 27.49 -16.19 -14.73
N ILE A 447 26.74 -16.23 -15.84
CA ILE A 447 26.23 -17.48 -16.41
C ILE A 447 27.38 -18.37 -16.87
N GLU A 448 28.41 -17.80 -17.50
CA GLU A 448 29.62 -18.53 -17.92
C GLU A 448 30.34 -19.15 -16.71
N LEU A 449 30.58 -18.36 -15.66
CA LEU A 449 31.19 -18.85 -14.42
C LEU A 449 30.38 -19.99 -13.77
N LEU A 450 29.05 -19.88 -13.76
CA LEU A 450 28.18 -20.94 -13.24
C LEU A 450 28.23 -22.21 -14.11
N CYS A 451 28.51 -22.06 -15.41
CA CYS A 451 28.53 -23.14 -16.39
C CYS A 451 29.93 -23.67 -16.70
N GLU A 452 31.02 -23.15 -16.11
CA GLU A 452 32.39 -23.69 -16.26
C GLU A 452 32.49 -25.19 -15.95
N LYS A 453 31.57 -25.71 -15.12
CA LYS A 453 31.46 -27.13 -14.78
C LYS A 453 30.79 -27.99 -15.86
N ALA A 454 30.26 -27.39 -16.93
CA ALA A 454 29.58 -28.06 -18.03
C ALA A 454 30.42 -27.99 -19.32
N PRO A 455 31.15 -29.06 -19.69
CA PRO A 455 32.11 -29.05 -20.81
C PRO A 455 31.48 -28.85 -22.19
N GLU A 456 30.16 -29.03 -22.31
CA GLU A 456 29.39 -28.83 -23.55
C GLU A 456 29.08 -27.34 -23.78
N PHE A 457 28.92 -26.55 -22.72
CA PHE A 457 28.47 -25.17 -22.81
C PHE A 457 29.47 -24.27 -23.55
N GLY A 458 30.77 -24.39 -23.27
CA GLY A 458 31.79 -23.61 -23.97
C GLY A 458 31.83 -23.88 -25.48
N LYS A 459 31.63 -25.14 -25.89
CA LYS A 459 31.57 -25.51 -27.32
C LYS A 459 30.33 -24.94 -28.00
N ASP A 460 29.20 -24.92 -27.31
CA ASP A 460 27.94 -24.36 -27.82
C ASP A 460 28.07 -22.85 -28.02
N VAL A 461 28.68 -22.14 -27.06
CA VAL A 461 28.95 -20.69 -27.14
C VAL A 461 29.87 -20.37 -28.32
N GLU A 462 30.96 -21.12 -28.51
CA GLU A 462 31.84 -20.96 -29.67
C GLU A 462 31.12 -21.20 -31.00
N ASN A 463 30.21 -22.17 -31.06
CA ASN A 463 29.42 -22.44 -32.25
C ASN A 463 28.41 -21.32 -32.53
N LEU A 464 27.80 -20.72 -31.50
CA LEU A 464 26.93 -19.55 -31.65
C LEU A 464 27.69 -18.33 -32.20
N VAL A 465 28.91 -18.08 -31.72
CA VAL A 465 29.78 -17.02 -32.23
C VAL A 465 30.19 -17.24 -33.70
N LYS A 466 30.37 -18.51 -34.11
CA LYS A 466 30.62 -18.85 -35.53
C LYS A 466 29.41 -18.56 -36.41
N LEU A 467 28.19 -18.78 -35.89
CA LEU A 467 26.95 -18.54 -36.62
C LEU A 467 26.57 -17.06 -36.69
N ASP A 468 26.85 -16.29 -35.64
CA ASP A 468 26.56 -14.85 -35.57
C ASP A 468 27.78 -14.08 -35.03
N PRO A 469 28.61 -13.48 -35.91
CA PRO A 469 29.83 -12.80 -35.50
C PRO A 469 29.57 -11.51 -34.70
N SER A 470 28.34 -10.98 -34.71
CA SER A 470 27.96 -9.81 -33.90
C SER A 470 27.95 -10.11 -32.39
N LEU A 471 27.91 -11.39 -32.03
CA LEU A 471 27.91 -11.86 -30.64
C LEU A 471 29.32 -11.97 -30.04
N LYS A 472 30.39 -11.74 -30.82
CA LYS A 472 31.76 -11.77 -30.30
C LYS A 472 31.98 -10.81 -29.14
N ILE A 473 31.40 -9.60 -29.22
CA ILE A 473 31.53 -8.58 -28.17
C ILE A 473 30.81 -8.99 -26.88
N LEU A 474 29.78 -9.82 -27.01
CA LEU A 474 28.93 -10.29 -25.91
C LEU A 474 29.52 -11.53 -25.22
N LEU A 475 30.09 -12.47 -25.99
CA LEU A 475 30.45 -13.83 -25.57
C LEU A 475 31.96 -14.12 -25.55
N GLN A 476 32.81 -13.14 -25.89
CA GLN A 476 34.27 -13.27 -25.89
C GLN A 476 34.94 -12.05 -25.24
N GLN A 477 34.57 -11.74 -23.99
CA GLN A 477 35.27 -10.74 -23.17
C GLN A 477 36.34 -11.35 -22.28
#